data_AF-A0AA96JXT7-F1
#
_entry.id   AF-A0AA96JXT7-F1
#
_cell.length_a   1.000
_cell.length_b   1.000
_cell.length_c   1.000
_cell.angle_alpha   90.00
_cell.angle_beta   90.00
_cell.angle_gamma   90.00
#
_symmetry.space_group_name_H-M   'P 1'
#
loop_
_entity.id
_entity.type
_entity.pdbx_description
1 polymer ?
#
loop_
_entity_poly.entity_id
_entity_poly.type
_entity_poly.pdbx_seq_one_letter_code
_entity_poly.pdbx_strand_id
1 'polypeptide(L)'
;MTSLPLSFRVRNAVVEKHQLEGMDPSDRYFNRMIPIKRVERGYSGTVMYEALNLQSQVYRTVQESLKDLIDQLRELGFTTMRTRLNFKGQQYLAEKETWVDYPEAKSWGSNQTTS
;
A
#
# COMPACT_ATOMS: atom_id res chain seq x y z
N MET A 1 17.95 -32.31 19.47
CA MET A 1 17.48 -30.93 19.25
C MET A 1 16.36 -30.99 18.23
N THR A 2 15.11 -30.98 18.70
CA THR A 2 13.93 -31.22 17.87
C THR A 2 13.54 -29.91 17.21
N SER A 3 13.65 -29.83 15.88
CA SER A 3 13.17 -28.69 15.11
C SER A 3 11.64 -28.67 15.20
N LEU A 4 11.08 -27.62 15.79
CA LEU A 4 9.64 -27.37 15.74
C LEU A 4 9.23 -27.23 14.27
N PRO A 5 8.21 -27.95 13.80
CA PRO A 5 7.70 -27.76 12.46
C PRO A 5 7.09 -26.36 12.36
N LEU A 6 7.59 -25.54 11.43
CA LEU A 6 7.15 -24.16 11.13
C LEU A 6 5.71 -24.06 10.58
N SER A 7 4.88 -25.07 10.80
CA SER A 7 3.50 -25.16 10.32
C SER A 7 2.50 -24.69 11.37
N PHE A 8 2.79 -23.58 12.07
CA PHE A 8 1.77 -22.83 12.78
C PHE A 8 1.37 -21.62 11.96
N ARG A 9 0.22 -21.77 11.32
CA ARG A 9 -0.60 -20.73 10.68
C ARG A 9 -0.76 -19.55 11.65
N VAL A 10 0.14 -18.59 11.63
CA VAL A 10 -0.09 -17.29 12.26
C VAL A 10 -1.20 -16.64 11.43
N ARG A 11 -2.44 -16.74 11.90
CA ARG A 11 -3.57 -16.02 11.31
C ARG A 11 -3.19 -14.54 11.30
N ASN A 12 -3.41 -13.86 10.18
CA ASN A 12 -3.06 -12.44 10.01
C ASN A 12 -1.54 -12.15 10.07
N ALA A 13 -0.69 -13.11 9.69
CA ALA A 13 0.74 -12.89 9.54
C ALA A 13 1.01 -11.81 8.49
N VAL A 14 1.95 -10.91 8.78
CA VAL A 14 2.51 -10.01 7.77
C VAL A 14 3.33 -10.85 6.78
N VAL A 15 2.95 -10.81 5.52
CA VAL A 15 3.59 -11.56 4.43
C VAL A 15 4.47 -10.67 3.56
N GLU A 16 4.14 -9.39 3.44
CA GLU A 16 4.92 -8.42 2.68
C GLU A 16 4.93 -7.06 3.39
N LYS A 17 5.96 -6.26 3.11
CA LYS A 17 6.01 -4.86 3.50
C LYS A 17 6.41 -4.01 2.30
N HIS A 18 5.57 -3.04 1.98
CA HIS A 18 5.74 -2.13 0.86
C HIS A 18 6.08 -0.74 1.38
N GLN A 19 7.13 -0.12 0.84
CA GLN A 19 7.38 1.30 1.04
C GLN A 19 6.38 2.08 0.19
N LEU A 20 5.71 3.05 0.79
CA LEU A 20 4.84 4.02 0.13
C LEU A 20 5.50 5.39 0.24
N GLU A 21 5.53 6.11 -0.87
CA GLU A 21 5.96 7.51 -0.93
C GLU A 21 4.93 8.35 -1.70
N GLY A 22 4.85 9.64 -1.39
CA GLY A 22 4.04 10.62 -2.10
C GLY A 22 4.04 11.99 -1.43
N MET A 23 3.08 12.84 -1.79
CA MET A 23 2.80 14.11 -1.10
C MET A 23 1.49 14.02 -0.33
N ASP A 24 1.46 14.62 0.86
CA ASP A 24 0.24 14.76 1.66
C ASP A 24 -0.60 15.97 1.19
N PRO A 25 -1.84 16.14 1.70
CA PRO A 25 -2.71 17.26 1.31
C PRO A 25 -2.17 18.66 1.68
N SER A 26 -1.12 18.74 2.50
CA SER A 26 -0.42 19.97 2.85
C SER A 26 0.85 20.20 2.01
N ASP A 27 1.00 19.44 0.91
CA ASP A 27 2.16 19.45 0.02
C ASP A 27 3.48 19.07 0.70
N ARG A 28 3.39 18.25 1.76
CA ARG A 28 4.57 17.71 2.46
C ARG A 28 4.86 16.32 1.94
N TYR A 29 6.12 16.06 1.63
CA TYR A 29 6.57 14.71 1.32
C TYR A 29 6.31 13.76 2.49
N PHE A 30 5.78 12.58 2.19
CA PHE A 30 5.63 11.51 3.16
C PHE A 30 6.19 10.18 2.65
N ASN A 31 6.65 9.37 3.61
CA ASN A 31 7.12 8.01 3.40
C ASN A 31 6.59 7.12 4.53
N ARG A 32 5.92 6.02 4.21
CA ARG A 32 5.38 5.07 5.19
C ARG A 32 5.56 3.63 4.73
N MET A 33 5.53 2.71 5.68
CA MET A 33 5.56 1.27 5.41
C MET A 33 4.14 0.71 5.50
N ILE A 34 3.72 -0.01 4.46
CA ILE A 34 2.46 -0.73 4.38
C ILE A 34 2.74 -2.21 4.67
N PRO A 35 2.49 -2.71 5.89
CA PRO A 35 2.46 -4.15 6.13
C PRO A 35 1.22 -4.76 5.47
N ILE A 36 1.42 -5.82 4.69
CA ILE A 36 0.35 -6.62 4.10
C ILE A 36 0.23 -7.91 4.89
N LYS A 37 -0.97 -8.18 5.40
CA LYS A 37 -1.28 -9.40 6.16
C LYS A 37 -2.03 -10.40 5.30
N ARG A 38 -1.70 -11.69 5.43
CA ARG A 38 -2.54 -12.77 4.92
C ARG A 38 -3.63 -13.07 5.94
N VAL A 39 -4.86 -12.81 5.56
CA VAL A 39 -6.07 -13.05 6.36
C VAL A 39 -6.86 -14.22 5.79
N GLU A 40 -7.97 -14.61 6.43
CA GLU A 40 -8.69 -15.85 6.11
C GLU A 40 -9.11 -15.98 4.64
N ARG A 41 -9.50 -14.89 3.99
CA ARG A 41 -10.02 -14.87 2.60
C ARG A 41 -9.16 -14.09 1.61
N GLY A 42 -7.93 -13.73 1.97
CA GLY A 42 -7.06 -12.95 1.09
C GLY A 42 -6.01 -12.13 1.82
N TYR A 43 -5.86 -10.88 1.39
CA TYR A 43 -4.85 -9.95 1.88
C TYR A 43 -5.50 -8.63 2.30
N SER A 44 -4.96 -8.02 3.36
CA SER A 44 -5.35 -6.68 3.80
C SER A 44 -4.10 -5.91 4.24
N GLY A 45 -4.07 -4.63 3.90
CA GLY A 45 -3.00 -3.70 4.20
C GLY A 45 -3.46 -2.63 5.16
N THR A 46 -2.52 -2.02 5.87
CA THR A 46 -2.78 -0.87 6.75
C THR A 46 -1.73 0.20 6.52
N VAL A 47 -2.12 1.46 6.57
CA VAL A 47 -1.19 2.60 6.60
C VAL A 47 -1.57 3.54 7.75
N MET A 48 -0.57 4.00 8.47
CA MET A 48 -0.71 4.99 9.53
C MET A 48 0.18 6.20 9.21
N TYR A 49 -0.43 7.38 9.20
CA TYR A 49 0.25 8.64 8.92
C TYR A 49 -0.31 9.74 9.84
N GLU A 50 0.48 10.20 10.81
CA GLU A 50 0.02 11.13 11.85
C GLU A 50 -1.19 10.55 12.60
N ALA A 51 -2.36 11.21 12.55
CA ALA A 51 -3.61 10.71 13.11
C ALA A 51 -4.41 9.82 12.14
N LEU A 52 -4.05 9.79 10.86
CA LEU A 52 -4.73 9.02 9.84
C LEU A 52 -4.39 7.52 9.97
N ASN A 53 -5.43 6.70 10.06
CA ASN A 53 -5.32 5.24 10.07
C ASN A 53 -6.26 4.67 9.00
N LEU A 54 -5.69 4.07 7.97
CA LEU A 54 -6.45 3.43 6.89
C LEU A 54 -6.16 1.94 6.87
N GLN A 55 -7.19 1.18 6.51
CA GLN A 55 -7.12 -0.25 6.30
C GLN A 55 -7.82 -0.58 4.99
N SER A 56 -7.16 -1.39 4.16
CA SER A 56 -7.80 -1.88 2.94
C SER A 56 -8.90 -2.89 3.28
N GLN A 57 -9.89 -3.01 2.40
CA GLN A 57 -10.73 -4.19 2.37
C GLN A 57 -9.89 -5.47 2.12
N VAL A 58 -10.52 -6.63 2.27
CA VAL A 58 -9.86 -7.91 1.99
C VAL A 58 -9.96 -8.24 0.51
N TYR A 59 -8.82 -8.37 -0.16
CA TYR A 59 -8.74 -8.70 -1.59
C TYR A 59 -8.01 -10.01 -1.84
N ARG A 60 -8.18 -10.56 -3.05
CA ARG A 60 -7.55 -11.84 -3.45
C ARG A 60 -6.05 -11.70 -3.65
N THR A 61 -5.58 -10.51 -4.00
CA THR A 61 -4.17 -10.22 -4.24
C THR A 61 -3.65 -9.08 -3.38
N VAL A 62 -2.34 -9.06 -3.15
CA VAL A 62 -1.65 -7.95 -2.48
C VAL A 62 -1.82 -6.64 -3.25
N GLN A 63 -1.74 -6.71 -4.59
CA GLN A 63 -1.80 -5.52 -5.44
C GLN A 63 -3.17 -4.83 -5.39
N GLU A 64 -4.26 -5.59 -5.32
CA GLU A 64 -5.60 -5.02 -5.12
C GLU A 64 -5.72 -4.33 -3.76
N SER A 65 -5.16 -4.94 -2.69
CA SER A 65 -5.14 -4.35 -1.35
C SER A 65 -4.31 -3.06 -1.29
N LEU A 66 -3.17 -3.02 -1.99
CA LEU A 66 -2.38 -1.78 -2.13
C LEU A 66 -3.16 -0.72 -2.90
N LYS A 67 -3.75 -1.08 -4.04
CA LYS A 67 -4.54 -0.17 -4.86
C LYS A 67 -5.69 0.48 -4.08
N ASP A 68 -6.41 -0.30 -3.28
CA ASP A 68 -7.49 0.21 -2.42
C ASP A 68 -6.98 1.27 -1.42
N LEU A 69 -5.85 1.04 -0.74
CA LEU A 69 -5.24 2.06 0.13
C LEU A 69 -4.83 3.32 -0.62
N ILE A 70 -4.26 3.15 -1.82
CA ILE A 70 -3.85 4.29 -2.67
C ILE A 70 -5.07 5.09 -3.11
N ASP A 71 -6.16 4.43 -3.48
CA ASP A 71 -7.40 5.10 -3.87
C ASP A 71 -8.02 5.85 -2.67
N GLN A 72 -8.06 5.24 -1.48
CA GLN A 72 -8.49 5.93 -0.24
C GLN A 72 -7.62 7.14 0.10
N LEU A 73 -6.29 7.02 0.00
CA LEU A 73 -5.38 8.15 0.20
C LEU A 73 -5.62 9.25 -0.84
N ARG A 74 -5.88 8.89 -2.10
CA ARG A 74 -6.19 9.86 -3.16
C ARG A 74 -7.47 10.63 -2.86
N GLU A 75 -8.51 9.96 -2.37
CA GLU A 75 -9.76 10.59 -1.94
C GLU A 75 -9.55 11.62 -0.81
N LEU A 76 -8.52 11.41 0.01
CA LEU A 76 -8.11 12.33 1.08
C LEU A 76 -7.16 13.45 0.61
N GLY A 77 -6.82 13.49 -0.69
CA GLY A 77 -5.98 14.54 -1.29
C GLY A 77 -4.48 14.23 -1.35
N PHE A 78 -4.07 12.99 -1.08
CA PHE A 78 -2.68 12.57 -1.29
C PHE A 78 -2.37 12.39 -2.78
N THR A 79 -1.16 12.76 -3.20
CA THR A 79 -0.76 12.84 -4.61
C THR A 79 0.60 12.19 -4.87
N THR A 80 0.95 12.04 -6.16
CA THR A 80 2.25 11.51 -6.62
C THR A 80 2.67 10.18 -5.97
N MET A 81 1.72 9.28 -5.75
CA MET A 81 1.96 8.07 -4.95
C MET A 81 2.69 6.99 -5.74
N ARG A 82 3.63 6.33 -5.07
CA ARG A 82 4.34 5.14 -5.57
C ARG A 82 4.64 4.16 -4.46
N THR A 83 4.72 2.87 -4.79
CA THR A 83 5.09 1.83 -3.83
C THR A 83 6.27 1.00 -4.31
N ARG A 84 7.01 0.39 -3.38
CA ARG A 84 8.07 -0.59 -3.67
C ARG A 84 8.04 -1.70 -2.65
N LEU A 85 8.18 -2.94 -3.11
CA LEU A 85 8.33 -4.09 -2.22
C LEU A 85 9.68 -4.03 -1.50
N ASN A 86 9.66 -3.89 -0.18
CA ASN A 86 10.90 -3.90 0.63
C ASN A 86 11.15 -5.26 1.28
N PHE A 87 10.08 -5.99 1.67
CA PHE A 87 10.21 -7.28 2.33
C PHE A 87 9.16 -8.28 1.83
N LYS A 88 9.58 -9.53 1.65
CA LYS A 88 8.71 -10.68 1.43
C LYS A 88 9.02 -11.77 2.45
N GLY A 89 8.10 -12.00 3.39
CA GLY A 89 8.38 -12.78 4.59
C GLY A 89 9.53 -12.19 5.40
N GLN A 90 10.60 -12.97 5.57
CA GLN A 90 11.84 -12.54 6.25
C GLN A 90 12.91 -12.01 5.27
N GLN A 91 12.67 -12.09 3.96
CA GLN A 91 13.65 -11.68 2.95
C GLN A 91 13.54 -10.17 2.69
N TYR A 92 14.67 -9.48 2.74
CA TYR A 92 14.80 -8.09 2.31
C TYR A 92 15.05 -8.02 0.80
N LEU A 93 14.26 -7.20 0.10
CA LEU A 93 14.27 -7.09 -1.36
C LEU A 93 14.52 -5.65 -1.86
N ALA A 94 14.26 -4.62 -1.05
CA ALA A 94 14.16 -3.21 -1.42
C ALA A 94 14.96 -2.73 -2.65
N GLU A 95 16.29 -2.58 -2.56
CA GLU A 95 17.11 -2.01 -3.65
C GLU A 95 17.09 -2.83 -4.95
N LYS A 96 16.60 -4.07 -4.91
CA LYS A 96 16.47 -4.96 -6.07
C LYS A 96 15.09 -4.86 -6.74
N GLU A 97 14.12 -4.23 -6.09
CA GLU A 97 12.74 -4.12 -6.58
C GLU A 97 12.49 -2.74 -7.19
N THR A 98 11.68 -2.73 -8.26
CA THR A 98 11.29 -1.51 -8.96
C THR A 98 10.15 -0.80 -8.25
N TRP A 99 10.11 0.53 -8.35
CA TRP A 99 8.96 1.31 -7.94
C TRP A 99 7.75 1.03 -8.85
N VAL A 100 6.57 0.96 -8.25
CA VAL A 100 5.27 0.93 -8.92
C VAL A 100 4.63 2.29 -8.70
N ASP A 101 4.52 3.07 -9.76
CA ASP A 101 3.86 4.38 -9.74
C ASP A 101 2.34 4.24 -9.91
N TYR A 102 1.57 5.04 -9.17
CA TYR A 102 0.12 5.09 -9.28
C TYR A 102 -0.28 6.43 -9.92
N PRO A 103 -0.35 6.49 -11.26
CA PRO A 103 -0.60 7.74 -11.96
C PRO A 103 -1.95 8.33 -11.54
N GLU A 104 -1.98 9.65 -11.43
CA GLU A 104 -3.22 10.36 -11.20
C GLU A 104 -4.13 10.22 -12.42
N ALA A 105 -5.43 10.09 -12.19
CA ALA A 105 -6.39 10.19 -13.27
C ALA A 105 -6.27 11.61 -13.84
N LYS A 106 -5.76 11.74 -15.06
CA LYS A 106 -5.75 13.02 -15.77
C LYS A 106 -7.19 13.52 -15.83
N SER A 107 -7.51 14.58 -15.09
CA SER A 107 -8.75 15.31 -15.28
C SER A 107 -8.73 15.91 -16.68
N TRP A 108 -9.39 15.27 -17.64
CA TRP A 108 -9.63 15.87 -18.94
C TRP A 108 -10.52 17.10 -18.71
N GLY A 109 -9.99 18.28 -19.01
CA GLY A 109 -10.55 19.56 -18.61
C GLY A 109 -11.99 19.78 -19.08
N SER A 110 -12.88 20.06 -18.13
CA SER A 110 -14.17 20.68 -18.39
C SER A 110 -13.97 22.18 -18.62
N ASN A 111 -13.58 22.55 -19.85
CA ASN A 111 -13.72 23.92 -20.36
C ASN A 111 -14.59 23.88 -21.62
N GLN A 112 -15.91 23.85 -21.43
CA GLN A 112 -16.85 24.34 -22.44
C GLN A 112 -17.42 25.65 -21.92
N THR A 113 -16.72 26.74 -22.23
CA THR A 113 -17.32 28.09 -22.21
C THR A 113 -17.03 28.71 -23.56
N THR A 114 -17.98 28.55 -24.48
CA THR A 114 -18.15 29.45 -25.61
C THR A 114 -19.57 29.96 -25.52
N SER A 115 -19.72 31.18 -25.01
CA SER A 115 -20.85 32.06 -25.33
C SER A 115 -20.55 32.80 -26.63
#